data_AF-A0A7M5WTS3-F1
#
_entry.id   AF-A0A7M5WTS3-F1
#
_cell.length_a   1.000
_cell.length_b   1.000
_cell.length_c   1.000
_cell.angle_alpha   90.00
_cell.angle_beta   90.00
_cell.angle_gamma   90.00
#
_symmetry.space_group_name_H-M   'P 1'
#
loop_
_entity.id
_entity.type
_entity.pdbx_description
1 polymer ?
#
loop_
_entity_poly.entity_id
_entity_poly.type
_entity_poly.pdbx_seq_one_letter_code
_entity_poly.pdbx_strand_id
1 'polypeptide(L)'
;GIIPSQLIAGVMNDGKFSASLITARTQIVMMDEWTPDSLACEDAKRVLQGGLIFVPQKHKGASRVKYNSGFYIATNNYPDFGNDKDNNAIKNRLEIFKTKSLTKKDPRISR
;
A
#
# COMPACT_ATOMS: atom_id res chain seq x y z
N GLY A 1 8.21 13.52 -12.86
CA GLY A 1 7.03 14.40 -12.76
C GLY A 1 6.72 14.66 -11.31
N ILE A 2 6.16 15.82 -10.98
CA ILE A 2 5.76 16.17 -9.61
C ILE A 2 4.31 15.68 -9.40
N ILE A 3 4.07 14.87 -8.37
CA ILE A 3 2.72 14.39 -8.03
C ILE A 3 2.20 15.24 -6.86
N PRO A 4 1.06 15.93 -7.02
CA PRO A 4 0.44 16.67 -5.93
C PRO A 4 0.11 15.75 -4.75
N SER A 5 0.40 16.19 -3.52
CA SER A 5 0.19 15.40 -2.30
C SER A 5 -1.25 14.91 -2.15
N GLN A 6 -2.24 15.66 -2.62
CA GLN A 6 -3.66 15.29 -2.64
C GLN A 6 -3.98 14.02 -3.48
N LEU A 7 -3.07 13.61 -4.36
CA LEU A 7 -3.21 12.39 -5.16
C LEU A 7 -2.47 11.19 -4.54
N ILE A 8 -1.82 11.39 -3.39
CA ILE A 8 -1.13 10.37 -2.61
C ILE A 8 -2.01 10.00 -1.42
N ALA A 9 -2.30 8.71 -1.25
CA ALA A 9 -3.00 8.20 -0.08
C ALA A 9 -2.04 7.39 0.79
N GLY A 10 -1.86 7.80 2.04
CA GLY A 10 -1.24 6.96 3.07
C GLY A 10 -2.32 6.07 3.68
N VAL A 11 -2.20 4.74 3.57
CA VAL A 11 -3.29 3.81 3.98
C VAL A 11 -3.04 3.15 5.33
N MET A 12 -2.41 3.89 6.23
CA MET A 12 -2.05 3.45 7.59
C MET A 12 -2.97 4.10 8.62
N ASN A 13 -3.75 3.29 9.33
CA ASN A 13 -4.37 3.70 10.59
C ASN A 13 -4.03 2.64 11.65
N ASP A 14 -3.17 2.97 12.60
CA ASP A 14 -2.76 2.08 13.69
C ASP A 14 -2.33 0.66 13.24
N GLY A 15 -1.57 0.55 12.14
CA GLY A 15 -1.09 -0.74 11.61
C GLY A 15 -2.12 -1.53 10.79
N LYS A 16 -3.31 -0.96 10.52
CA LYS A 16 -4.39 -1.54 9.71
C LYS A 16 -4.56 -0.81 8.39
N PHE A 17 -4.92 -1.56 7.35
CA PHE A 17 -5.28 -1.02 6.06
C PHE A 17 -6.59 -0.22 6.15
N SER A 18 -6.56 1.03 5.69
CA SER A 18 -7.74 1.90 5.61
C SER A 18 -7.94 2.44 4.20
N ALA A 19 -9.00 1.98 3.53
CA ALA A 19 -9.39 2.48 2.20
C ALA A 19 -10.02 3.89 2.23
N SER A 20 -10.20 4.49 3.40
CA SER A 20 -10.91 5.78 3.56
C SER A 20 -10.22 6.95 2.87
N LEU A 21 -8.90 6.89 2.70
CA LEU A 21 -8.09 7.89 2.01
C LEU A 21 -7.88 7.57 0.53
N ILE A 22 -8.31 6.39 0.07
CA ILE A 22 -8.27 6.01 -1.34
C ILE A 22 -9.48 6.62 -2.04
N THR A 23 -9.23 7.47 -3.02
CA THR A 23 -10.26 8.10 -3.84
C THR A 23 -10.09 7.71 -5.30
N ALA A 24 -11.09 7.99 -6.14
CA ALA A 24 -10.98 7.81 -7.59
C ALA A 24 -9.87 8.66 -8.24
N ARG A 25 -9.35 9.67 -7.53
CA ARG A 25 -8.26 10.54 -8.00
C ARG A 25 -6.90 10.13 -7.45
N THR A 26 -6.84 9.24 -6.47
CA THR A 26 -5.59 8.75 -5.90
C THR A 26 -4.76 8.12 -7.02
N GLN A 27 -3.51 8.55 -7.19
CA GLN A 27 -2.58 8.02 -8.19
C GLN A 27 -1.50 7.14 -7.57
N ILE A 28 -1.21 7.36 -6.29
CA ILE A 28 -0.24 6.59 -5.52
C ILE A 28 -0.85 6.25 -4.16
N VAL A 29 -0.71 5.00 -3.75
CA VAL A 29 -0.88 4.58 -2.36
C VAL A 29 0.48 4.22 -1.79
N MET A 30 0.76 4.75 -0.60
CA MET A 30 1.91 4.41 0.19
C MET A 30 1.44 3.69 1.45
N MET A 31 2.10 2.59 1.76
CA MET A 31 1.85 1.81 2.95
C MET A 31 3.18 1.50 3.63
N ASP A 32 3.21 1.71 4.92
CA ASP A 32 4.36 1.47 5.76
C ASP A 32 4.12 0.15 6.50
N GLU A 33 4.90 -0.85 6.16
CA GLU A 33 4.78 -2.25 6.56
C GLU A 33 3.57 -3.02 6.02
N TRP A 34 3.79 -4.30 5.72
CA TRP A 34 2.73 -5.26 5.44
C TRP A 34 2.54 -6.17 6.66
N THR A 35 1.47 -5.92 7.40
CA THR A 35 1.16 -6.57 8.68
C THR A 35 0.20 -7.76 8.49
N PRO A 36 0.09 -8.68 9.47
CA PRO A 36 -0.94 -9.72 9.47
C PRO A 36 -2.37 -9.16 9.35
N ASP A 37 -2.63 -7.97 9.89
CA ASP A 37 -3.92 -7.27 9.77
C ASP A 37 -4.18 -6.81 8.32
N SER A 38 -3.13 -6.33 7.64
CA SER A 38 -3.20 -5.97 6.21
C SER A 38 -3.44 -7.21 5.35
N LEU A 39 -2.82 -8.33 5.71
CA LEU A 39 -3.05 -9.63 5.08
C LEU A 39 -4.49 -10.14 5.26
N ALA A 40 -5.09 -9.92 6.43
CA ALA A 40 -6.50 -10.28 6.68
C ALA A 40 -7.50 -9.40 5.91
N CYS A 41 -7.04 -8.28 5.33
CA CYS A 41 -7.88 -7.35 4.60
C CYS A 41 -8.03 -7.74 3.12
N GLU A 42 -9.20 -8.27 2.76
CA GLU A 42 -9.53 -8.63 1.37
C GLU A 42 -9.47 -7.44 0.40
N ASP A 43 -9.79 -6.23 0.86
CA ASP A 43 -9.69 -5.04 0.02
C ASP A 43 -8.23 -4.66 -0.25
N ALA A 44 -7.31 -4.85 0.70
CA ALA A 44 -5.88 -4.65 0.48
C ALA A 44 -5.33 -5.62 -0.58
N LYS A 45 -5.73 -6.90 -0.53
CA LYS A 45 -5.37 -7.88 -1.57
C LYS A 45 -5.92 -7.50 -2.94
N ARG A 46 -7.19 -7.09 -3.00
CA ARG A 46 -7.83 -6.64 -4.25
C ARG A 46 -7.09 -5.45 -4.85
N VAL A 47 -6.65 -4.51 -4.02
CA VAL A 47 -5.83 -3.38 -4.48
C VAL A 47 -4.54 -3.86 -5.14
N LEU A 48 -3.79 -4.76 -4.49
CA LEU A 48 -2.52 -5.29 -5.03
C LEU A 48 -2.73 -6.10 -6.32
N GLN A 49 -3.85 -6.82 -6.42
CA GLN A 49 -4.23 -7.57 -7.61
C GLN A 49 -4.75 -6.68 -8.76
N GLY A 50 -4.97 -5.37 -8.54
CA GLY A 50 -5.54 -4.45 -9.53
C GLY A 50 -7.06 -4.62 -9.73
N GLY A 51 -7.75 -5.07 -8.68
CA GLY A 51 -9.17 -5.35 -8.67
C GLY A 51 -10.05 -4.10 -8.45
N LEU A 52 -11.35 -4.36 -8.28
CA LEU A 52 -12.34 -3.35 -7.89
C LEU A 52 -12.40 -3.29 -6.36
N ILE A 53 -12.33 -2.08 -5.81
CA ILE A 53 -12.58 -1.83 -4.38
C ILE A 53 -13.84 -1.02 -4.17
N PHE A 54 -14.45 -1.21 -2.99
CA PHE A 54 -15.57 -0.40 -2.53
C PHE A 54 -15.04 0.68 -1.60
N VAL A 55 -15.13 1.93 -2.03
CA VAL A 55 -14.71 3.07 -1.20
C VAL A 55 -15.93 3.59 -0.45
N PRO A 56 -15.95 3.52 0.89
CA PRO A 56 -17.04 4.08 1.69
C PRO A 56 -17.00 5.61 1.60
N GLN A 57 -18.16 6.24 1.35
CA GLN A 57 -18.29 7.69 1.33
C GLN A 57 -19.13 8.14 2.53
N LYS A 58 -18.62 9.10 3.31
CA LYS A 58 -19.21 9.53 4.61
C LYS A 58 -20.68 9.96 4.52
N HIS A 59 -21.18 10.28 3.32
CA HIS A 59 -22.55 10.75 3.08
C HIS A 59 -23.19 10.19 1.79
N LYS A 60 -22.60 9.17 1.16
CA LYS A 60 -23.09 8.57 -0.09
C LYS A 60 -22.93 7.05 -0.04
N GLY A 61 -23.68 6.32 -0.87
CA GLY A 61 -23.46 4.88 -1.07
C GLY A 61 -22.01 4.59 -1.47
N ALA A 62 -21.50 3.42 -1.08
CA ALA A 62 -20.14 3.02 -1.42
C ALA A 62 -19.93 3.04 -2.94
N SER A 63 -18.82 3.63 -3.38
CA SER A 63 -18.49 3.71 -4.81
C SER A 63 -17.56 2.57 -5.21
N ARG A 64 -17.83 1.93 -6.36
CA ARG A 64 -16.93 0.95 -6.97
C ARG A 64 -15.86 1.68 -7.74
N VAL A 65 -14.61 1.55 -7.31
CA VAL A 65 -13.47 2.18 -7.97
C VAL A 65 -12.58 1.07 -8.53
N LYS A 66 -12.30 1.12 -9.84
CA LYS A 66 -11.24 0.32 -10.45
C LYS A 66 -9.91 0.95 -10.07
N TYR A 67 -9.12 0.20 -9.31
CA TYR A 67 -7.88 0.70 -8.77
C TYR A 67 -6.73 0.39 -9.74
N ASN A 68 -6.18 1.44 -10.35
CA ASN A 68 -5.04 1.35 -11.28
C ASN A 68 -3.80 2.10 -10.76
N SER A 69 -3.85 2.56 -9.53
CA SER A 69 -2.88 3.49 -8.97
C SER A 69 -1.67 2.73 -8.43
N GLY A 70 -0.48 3.33 -8.50
CA GLY A 70 0.76 2.69 -8.03
C GLY A 70 0.66 2.40 -6.53
N PHE A 71 1.06 1.21 -6.10
CA PHE A 71 1.05 0.82 -4.70
C PHE A 71 2.48 0.55 -4.24
N TYR A 72 2.93 1.28 -3.22
CA TYR A 72 4.27 1.16 -2.67
C TYR A 72 4.19 0.66 -1.23
N ILE A 73 4.92 -0.41 -0.97
CA ILE A 73 5.06 -1.02 0.35
C ILE A 73 6.51 -0.85 0.77
N ALA A 74 6.74 -0.09 1.83
CA ALA A 74 8.02 -0.12 2.53
C ALA A 74 7.91 -1.15 3.66
N THR A 75 8.81 -2.13 3.73
CA THR A 75 8.78 -3.11 4.82
C THR A 75 10.18 -3.66 5.09
N ASN A 76 10.44 -3.98 6.36
CA ASN A 76 11.70 -4.60 6.79
C ASN A 76 11.73 -6.10 6.52
N ASN A 77 10.57 -6.74 6.45
CA ASN A 77 10.42 -8.17 6.24
C ASN A 77 9.86 -8.44 4.84
N TYR A 78 10.16 -9.60 4.27
CA TYR A 78 9.50 -9.98 3.02
C TYR A 78 7.99 -10.16 3.28
N PRO A 79 7.11 -9.44 2.57
CA PRO A 79 5.68 -9.49 2.84
C PRO A 79 5.09 -10.86 2.46
N ASP A 80 4.30 -11.42 3.37
CA ASP A 80 3.50 -12.61 3.11
C ASP A 80 2.09 -12.21 2.70
N PHE A 81 1.71 -12.54 1.46
CA PHE A 81 0.40 -12.21 0.89
C PHE A 81 -0.66 -13.30 1.09
N GLY A 82 -0.36 -14.32 1.89
CA GLY A 82 -1.32 -15.35 2.31
C GLY A 82 -1.21 -16.63 1.51
N ASN A 83 -2.36 -17.19 1.13
CA ASN A 83 -2.41 -18.47 0.41
C ASN A 83 -1.65 -18.39 -0.93
N ASP A 84 -1.26 -19.56 -1.46
CA ASP A 84 -0.46 -19.64 -2.69
C ASP A 84 -1.12 -18.95 -3.89
N LYS A 85 -2.45 -18.96 -3.97
CA LYS A 85 -3.20 -18.32 -5.06
C LYS A 85 -3.04 -16.80 -5.01
N ASP A 86 -3.29 -16.19 -3.86
CA ASP A 86 -3.16 -14.75 -3.65
C ASP A 86 -1.70 -14.31 -3.79
N ASN A 87 -0.78 -15.09 -3.22
CA ASN A 87 0.65 -14.83 -3.24
C ASN A 87 1.20 -14.89 -4.67
N ASN A 88 0.81 -15.89 -5.48
CA ASN A 88 1.21 -15.99 -6.88
C ASN A 88 0.61 -14.86 -7.74
N ALA A 89 -0.67 -14.52 -7.51
CA ALA A 89 -1.32 -13.43 -8.23
C ALA A 89 -0.65 -12.07 -7.97
N ILE A 90 -0.24 -11.83 -6.73
CA ILE A 90 0.43 -10.58 -6.33
C ILE A 90 1.89 -10.59 -6.76
N LYS A 91 2.65 -11.69 -6.59
CA LYS A 91 4.05 -11.82 -7.01
C LYS A 91 4.30 -11.47 -8.47
N ASN A 92 3.38 -11.87 -9.36
CA ASN A 92 3.47 -11.54 -10.79
C ASN A 92 3.32 -10.04 -11.10
N ARG A 93 2.94 -9.23 -10.11
CA ARG A 93 2.70 -7.79 -10.22
C ARG A 93 3.64 -6.97 -9.32
N LEU A 94 4.54 -7.63 -8.59
CA LEU A 94 5.45 -6.98 -7.67
C LEU A 94 6.79 -6.69 -8.32
N GLU A 95 7.28 -5.48 -8.08
CA GLU A 95 8.68 -5.13 -8.26
C GLU A 95 9.30 -4.90 -6.89
N ILE A 96 10.40 -5.60 -6.58
CA ILE A 96 10.98 -5.63 -5.23
C ILE A 96 12.34 -4.96 -5.25
N PHE A 97 12.43 -3.84 -4.54
CA PHE A 97 13.68 -3.12 -4.30
C PHE A 97 14.20 -3.44 -2.91
N LYS A 98 15.33 -4.16 -2.84
CA LYS A 98 16.01 -4.45 -1.57
C LYS A 98 17.11 -3.43 -1.34
N THR A 99 16.93 -2.58 -0.34
CA THR A 99 17.96 -1.64 0.11
C THR A 99 18.63 -2.19 1.37
N LYS A 100 19.92 -1.92 1.54
CA LYS A 100 20.61 -2.14 2.81
C LYS A 100 20.48 -0.85 3.63
N SER A 101 20.19 -0.97 4.92
CA SER A 101 20.22 0.16 5.83
C SER A 101 21.56 0.88 5.72
N LEU A 102 21.54 2.21 5.77
CA LEU A 102 22.77 2.99 5.83
C LEU A 102 23.63 2.47 6.98
N THR A 103 24.82 1.96 6.66
CA THR A 103 25.82 1.60 7.66
C THR A 103 26.16 2.84 8.48
N LYS A 104 25.68 2.87 9.74
CA LYS A 104 26.02 3.74 10.88
C LYS A 104 26.40 5.20 10.56
N LYS A 105 25.64 6.14 11.16
CA LYS A 105 25.91 7.58 11.39
C LYS A 105 27.06 8.15 10.56
N ASP A 106 26.72 9.03 9.61
CA ASP A 106 27.70 9.96 9.06
C ASP A 106 28.46 10.61 10.25
N PRO A 107 29.79 10.43 10.37
CA PRO A 107 30.56 11.01 11.47
C PRO A 107 30.50 12.55 11.49
N ARG A 108 29.93 13.19 10.46
CA ARG A 108 29.66 14.63 10.41
C ARG A 108 28.33 15.02 11.06
N ILE A 109 27.44 14.06 11.32
CA ILE A 109 26.12 14.24 11.96
C ILE A 109 26.16 13.67 13.39
N SER A 110 27.29 13.85 14.07
CA SER A 110 27.38 13.75 15.53
C SER A 110 27.59 15.16 16.11
N ARG A 111 26.48 15.84 16.40
CA ARG A 111 26.39 16.94 17.36
C ARG A 111 25.08 16.81 18.12
#